data_AF-A0A2D0KYT8-F1
#
_entry.id   AF-A0A2D0KYT8-F1
#
_cell.length_a   1.000
_cell.length_b   1.000
_cell.length_c   1.000
_cell.angle_alpha   90.00
_cell.angle_beta   90.00
_cell.angle_gamma   90.00
#
_symmetry.space_group_name_H-M   'P 1'
#
loop_
_entity.id
_entity.type
_entity.pdbx_description
1 polymer ?
#
loop_
_entity_poly.entity_id
_entity_poly.type
_entity_poly.pdbx_seq_one_letter_code
_entity_poly.pdbx_strand_id
1 'polypeptide(L)'
;MKSFKIQNIHTLSLILLLFSNFSLAQNNTTQSFPKPENNISKPSVFSAYYNMHINNKSKTANVNIIRKTYTCMYEPGPENISLPPQNKRDFRLEDDDNVLHHCNREKKIETWTIEYIKPDSEKTTCSATLLTKPAGGIFAGWLTYLTPEKGTECDVPVKFICDGNTAHCRDGFSSHDGAQFTMEITN
;
A
#
# COMPACT_ATOMS: atom_id res chain seq x y z
N MET A 1 -32.38 53.95 -44.34
CA MET A 1 -31.94 52.55 -44.47
C MET A 1 -30.84 52.29 -43.45
N LYS A 2 -31.07 51.41 -42.47
CA LYS A 2 -30.13 51.07 -41.40
C LYS A 2 -29.18 49.97 -41.91
N SER A 3 -27.89 50.23 -41.87
CA SER A 3 -26.84 49.20 -41.99
C SER A 3 -26.45 48.78 -40.58
N PHE A 4 -26.97 47.65 -40.12
CA PHE A 4 -26.45 46.90 -38.98
C PHE A 4 -25.83 45.64 -39.55
N LYS A 5 -24.50 45.54 -39.52
CA LYS A 5 -23.79 44.26 -39.52
C LYS A 5 -22.35 44.52 -39.10
N ILE A 6 -21.77 43.51 -38.46
CA ILE A 6 -20.45 43.45 -37.86
C ILE A 6 -20.43 43.96 -36.41
N GLN A 7 -20.82 43.08 -35.50
CA GLN A 7 -20.25 42.92 -34.16
C GLN A 7 -20.97 41.73 -33.53
N ASN A 8 -20.54 40.48 -33.83
CA ASN A 8 -20.99 39.28 -33.10
C ASN A 8 -20.20 38.02 -33.52
N ILE A 9 -18.85 38.07 -33.50
CA ILE A 9 -18.03 36.86 -33.68
C ILE A 9 -16.94 36.69 -32.62
N HIS A 10 -16.58 37.73 -31.85
CA HIS A 10 -15.48 37.61 -30.87
C HIS A 10 -15.91 37.22 -29.46
N THR A 11 -17.21 37.25 -29.12
CA THR A 11 -17.70 36.88 -27.78
C THR A 11 -17.91 35.36 -27.60
N LEU A 12 -18.01 34.58 -28.68
CA LEU A 12 -18.20 33.13 -28.56
C LEU A 12 -16.89 32.36 -28.28
N SER A 13 -15.74 32.94 -28.62
CA SER A 13 -14.44 32.26 -28.45
C SER A 13 -13.86 32.34 -27.05
N LEU A 14 -14.39 33.23 -26.18
CA LEU A 14 -13.88 33.42 -24.82
C LEU A 14 -14.54 32.49 -23.79
N ILE A 15 -15.72 31.92 -24.08
CA ILE A 15 -16.43 30.99 -23.19
C ILE A 15 -15.86 29.56 -23.29
N LEU A 16 -15.24 29.21 -24.41
CA LEU A 16 -14.62 27.88 -24.61
C LEU A 16 -13.30 27.69 -23.85
N LEU A 17 -12.67 28.75 -23.34
CA LEU A 17 -11.44 28.66 -22.54
C LEU A 17 -11.68 28.57 -21.03
N LEU A 18 -12.93 28.70 -20.56
CA LEU A 18 -13.26 28.60 -19.14
C LEU A 18 -13.69 27.20 -18.69
N PHE A 19 -13.86 26.24 -19.62
CA PHE A 19 -14.20 24.85 -19.31
C PHE A 19 -13.03 23.87 -19.42
N SER A 20 -11.84 24.28 -19.86
CA SER A 20 -10.67 23.38 -19.93
C SER A 20 -10.00 23.12 -18.58
N ASN A 21 -10.43 23.76 -17.49
CA ASN A 21 -9.86 23.59 -16.15
C ASN A 21 -10.71 22.74 -15.20
N PHE A 22 -11.79 22.11 -15.69
CA PHE A 22 -12.65 21.23 -14.87
C PHE A 22 -12.57 19.75 -15.25
N SER A 23 -11.49 19.31 -15.89
CA SER A 23 -11.09 17.90 -15.89
C SER A 23 -10.07 17.62 -14.79
N LEU A 24 -10.38 18.08 -13.57
CA LEU A 24 -9.89 17.47 -12.34
C LEU A 24 -10.84 16.30 -12.02
N ALA A 25 -10.99 15.40 -12.99
CA ALA A 25 -11.51 14.07 -12.72
C ALA A 25 -10.38 13.35 -12.02
N GLN A 26 -10.64 13.00 -10.75
CA GLN A 26 -9.82 12.13 -9.93
C GLN A 26 -9.18 11.04 -10.80
N ASN A 27 -7.88 11.15 -11.02
CA ASN A 27 -7.07 10.00 -11.36
C ASN A 27 -7.01 9.14 -10.10
N ASN A 28 -8.12 8.48 -9.78
CA ASN A 28 -8.12 7.20 -9.11
C ASN A 28 -7.55 6.22 -10.13
N THR A 29 -6.26 6.37 -10.44
CA THR A 29 -5.48 5.33 -11.10
C THR A 29 -5.46 4.20 -10.09
N THR A 30 -6.52 3.41 -10.09
CA THR A 30 -6.40 2.00 -9.72
C THR A 30 -5.42 1.51 -10.77
N GLN A 31 -4.13 1.42 -10.41
CA GLN A 31 -3.20 0.63 -11.18
C GLN A 31 -3.81 -0.76 -11.16
N SER A 32 -4.59 -1.08 -12.20
CA SER A 32 -5.00 -2.45 -12.45
C SER A 32 -3.70 -3.16 -12.79
N PHE A 33 -3.13 -3.81 -11.78
CA PHE A 33 -1.98 -4.67 -11.99
C PHE A 33 -2.36 -5.67 -13.07
N PRO A 34 -1.48 -5.94 -14.05
CA PRO A 34 -1.67 -7.05 -14.96
C PRO A 34 -1.97 -8.28 -14.11
N LYS A 35 -3.10 -8.94 -14.36
CA LYS A 35 -3.35 -10.28 -13.81
C LYS A 35 -2.11 -11.11 -14.16
N PRO A 36 -1.45 -11.77 -13.20
CA PRO A 36 -0.42 -12.72 -13.56
C PRO A 36 -1.06 -13.72 -14.54
N GLU A 37 -0.45 -13.84 -15.72
CA GLU A 37 -0.77 -14.93 -16.63
C GLU A 37 -0.75 -16.24 -15.86
N ASN A 38 -1.62 -17.15 -16.28
CA ASN A 38 -1.94 -18.42 -15.65
C ASN A 38 -0.70 -19.36 -15.66
N ASN A 39 0.34 -18.98 -14.93
CA ASN A 39 1.53 -19.75 -14.71
C ASN A 39 1.33 -20.45 -13.38
N ILE A 40 1.13 -21.77 -13.48
CA ILE A 40 1.15 -22.76 -12.41
C ILE A 40 1.86 -22.19 -11.18
N SER A 41 1.11 -21.94 -10.10
CA SER A 41 1.64 -21.34 -8.87
C SER A 41 2.81 -22.18 -8.38
N LYS A 42 4.04 -21.73 -8.66
CA LYS A 42 5.20 -22.31 -8.00
C LYS A 42 5.06 -21.96 -6.53
N PRO A 43 5.28 -22.91 -5.61
CA PRO A 43 5.51 -22.55 -4.23
C PRO A 43 6.63 -21.50 -4.22
N SER A 44 6.39 -20.34 -3.61
CA SER A 44 7.42 -19.31 -3.41
C SER A 44 8.44 -19.88 -2.44
N VAL A 45 9.39 -20.67 -2.94
CA VAL A 45 10.42 -21.29 -2.09
C VAL A 45 11.55 -20.31 -1.79
N PHE A 46 11.69 -19.21 -2.55
CA PHE A 46 12.84 -18.30 -2.41
C PHE A 46 12.47 -16.82 -2.47
N SER A 47 11.57 -16.42 -3.37
CA SER A 47 11.03 -15.06 -3.50
C SER A 47 9.52 -15.10 -3.70
N ALA A 48 8.85 -14.05 -3.20
CA ALA A 48 7.47 -13.74 -3.51
C ALA A 48 7.32 -12.24 -3.76
N TYR A 49 6.33 -11.91 -4.60
CA TYR A 49 5.77 -10.56 -4.64
C TYR A 49 4.46 -10.51 -3.86
N TYR A 50 4.20 -9.36 -3.23
CA TYR A 50 3.03 -9.13 -2.42
C TYR A 50 2.27 -7.88 -2.87
N ASN A 51 0.95 -7.91 -2.75
CA ASN A 51 0.10 -6.75 -3.00
C ASN A 51 -0.26 -6.14 -1.64
N MET A 52 0.18 -4.90 -1.43
CA MET A 52 -0.04 -4.17 -0.19
C MET A 52 -1.14 -3.13 -0.40
N HIS A 53 -2.09 -3.12 0.51
CA HIS A 53 -3.23 -2.22 0.54
C HIS A 53 -3.25 -1.46 1.87
N ILE A 54 -3.35 -0.15 1.81
CA ILE A 54 -3.50 0.69 2.99
C ILE A 54 -4.78 1.48 2.82
N ASN A 55 -5.69 1.29 3.77
CA ASN A 55 -7.00 1.91 3.74
C ASN A 55 -7.23 2.73 4.99
N ASN A 56 -7.18 4.06 4.85
CA ASN A 56 -7.60 4.98 5.89
C ASN A 56 -9.12 5.15 5.84
N LYS A 57 -9.84 4.30 6.58
CA LYS A 57 -11.29 4.40 6.77
C LYS A 57 -11.68 5.38 7.88
N SER A 58 -10.73 6.11 8.47
CA SER A 58 -11.09 7.17 9.43
C SER A 58 -11.82 8.30 8.72
N LYS A 59 -12.83 8.87 9.40
CA LYS A 59 -13.57 10.02 8.88
C LYS A 59 -12.82 11.34 9.06
N THR A 60 -11.89 11.40 10.00
CA THR A 60 -11.29 12.67 10.44
C THR A 60 -9.78 12.62 10.53
N ALA A 61 -9.17 11.45 10.74
CA ALA A 61 -7.73 11.37 10.94
C ALA A 61 -6.93 11.30 9.65
N ASN A 62 -5.81 12.03 9.65
CA ASN A 62 -4.74 11.79 8.70
C ASN A 62 -3.88 10.62 9.19
N VAL A 63 -3.39 9.82 8.24
CA VAL A 63 -2.49 8.71 8.49
C VAL A 63 -1.19 8.95 7.75
N ASN A 64 -0.06 8.89 8.44
CA ASN A 64 1.25 8.81 7.80
C ASN A 64 1.86 7.44 8.07
N ILE A 65 2.45 6.82 7.06
CA ILE A 65 3.13 5.53 7.18
C ILE A 65 4.54 5.71 6.64
N ILE A 66 5.51 5.45 7.50
CA ILE A 66 6.92 5.75 7.28
C ILE A 66 7.68 4.44 7.39
N ARG A 67 8.28 3.99 6.30
CA ARG A 67 9.16 2.81 6.31
C ARG A 67 10.40 3.11 7.15
N LYS A 68 10.70 2.22 8.10
CA LYS A 68 11.83 2.37 9.02
C LYS A 68 13.03 1.55 8.56
N THR A 69 12.83 0.29 8.25
CA THR A 69 13.87 -0.57 7.70
C THR A 69 13.30 -1.57 6.71
N TYR A 70 14.17 -2.11 5.88
CA TYR A 70 13.92 -3.28 5.07
C TYR A 70 15.18 -4.14 5.03
N THR A 71 15.02 -5.44 4.86
CA THR A 71 16.12 -6.39 4.74
C THR A 71 15.71 -7.47 3.77
N CYS A 72 16.57 -7.72 2.78
CA CYS A 72 16.33 -8.68 1.71
C CYS A 72 15.01 -8.45 0.96
N MET A 73 14.81 -7.22 0.47
CA MET A 73 13.70 -6.86 -0.42
C MET A 73 14.28 -6.24 -1.69
N TYR A 74 13.86 -6.68 -2.88
CA TYR A 74 14.18 -5.99 -4.14
C TYR A 74 13.35 -4.70 -4.27
N GLU A 75 12.07 -4.78 -3.92
CA GLU A 75 11.13 -3.65 -3.94
C GLU A 75 10.46 -3.53 -2.56
N PRO A 76 11.00 -2.71 -1.62
CA PRO A 76 10.41 -2.49 -0.30
C PRO A 76 9.33 -1.40 -0.34
N GLY A 77 8.68 -1.18 -1.48
CA GLY A 77 7.65 -0.16 -1.66
C GLY A 77 8.06 1.30 -1.33
N PRO A 78 7.07 2.20 -1.21
CA PRO A 78 7.30 3.61 -0.92
C PRO A 78 7.89 3.82 0.48
N GLU A 79 8.83 4.77 0.60
CA GLU A 79 9.40 5.13 1.90
C GLU A 79 8.40 5.87 2.80
N ASN A 80 7.58 6.74 2.22
CA ASN A 80 6.61 7.56 2.94
C ASN A 80 5.26 7.54 2.22
N ILE A 81 4.20 7.36 2.99
CA ILE A 81 2.81 7.40 2.52
C ILE A 81 2.04 8.34 3.44
N SER A 82 1.38 9.34 2.87
CA SER A 82 0.43 10.20 3.60
C SER A 82 -0.96 9.99 3.01
N LEU A 83 -1.91 9.65 3.88
CA LEU A 83 -3.29 9.34 3.54
C LEU A 83 -4.24 10.26 4.31
N PRO A 84 -4.94 11.16 3.59
CA PRO A 84 -6.08 11.88 4.14
C PRO A 84 -7.19 10.91 4.60
N PRO A 85 -8.18 11.41 5.38
CA PRO A 85 -9.36 10.63 5.73
C PRO A 85 -10.05 10.04 4.50
N GLN A 86 -10.62 8.84 4.66
CA GLN A 86 -11.38 8.12 3.60
C GLN A 86 -10.58 7.84 2.33
N ASN A 87 -9.25 7.72 2.42
CA ASN A 87 -8.38 7.51 1.26
C ASN A 87 -7.60 6.19 1.37
N LYS A 88 -7.09 5.72 0.24
CA LYS A 88 -6.37 4.45 0.13
C LYS A 88 -5.11 4.56 -0.72
N ARG A 89 -4.16 3.66 -0.47
CA ARG A 89 -2.96 3.49 -1.27
C ARG A 89 -2.66 2.01 -1.47
N ASP A 90 -2.38 1.65 -2.71
CA ASP A 90 -1.95 0.31 -3.09
C ASP A 90 -0.50 0.37 -3.62
N PHE A 91 0.30 -0.65 -3.34
CA PHE A 91 1.66 -0.82 -3.88
C PHE A 91 2.10 -2.27 -3.82
N ARG A 92 3.24 -2.59 -4.44
CA ARG A 92 3.82 -3.94 -4.44
C ARG A 92 5.05 -3.98 -3.54
N LEU A 93 5.28 -5.17 -3.00
CA LEU A 93 6.51 -5.56 -2.33
C LEU A 93 7.11 -6.76 -3.03
N GLU A 94 8.43 -6.90 -3.01
CA GLU A 94 9.14 -8.05 -3.59
C GLU A 94 10.32 -8.48 -2.72
N ASP A 95 10.33 -9.74 -2.32
CA ASP A 95 11.42 -10.36 -1.56
C ASP A 95 12.67 -10.56 -2.43
N ASP A 96 13.84 -10.25 -1.89
CA ASP A 96 15.14 -10.54 -2.51
C ASP A 96 15.52 -12.01 -2.25
N ASP A 97 15.72 -12.80 -3.29
CA ASP A 97 16.19 -14.19 -3.21
C ASP A 97 17.59 -14.41 -3.75
N ASN A 98 18.34 -13.33 -4.03
CA ASN A 98 19.66 -13.41 -4.62
C ASN A 98 20.65 -14.08 -3.67
N VAL A 99 21.32 -15.11 -4.17
CA VAL A 99 22.41 -15.80 -3.44
C VAL A 99 23.61 -14.87 -3.26
N LEU A 100 23.89 -14.00 -4.23
CA LEU A 100 25.01 -13.04 -4.19
C LEU A 100 24.77 -11.93 -3.17
N HIS A 101 23.51 -11.61 -2.86
CA HIS A 101 23.16 -10.68 -1.78
C HIS A 101 23.02 -11.40 -0.42
N HIS A 102 23.32 -12.70 -0.37
CA HIS A 102 23.12 -13.57 0.79
C HIS A 102 21.67 -13.59 1.30
N CYS A 103 20.70 -13.35 0.42
CA CYS A 103 19.31 -13.24 0.79
C CYS A 103 18.52 -14.54 0.60
N ASN A 104 18.93 -15.45 -0.29
CA ASN A 104 18.19 -16.68 -0.61
C ASN A 104 17.74 -17.59 0.57
N ARG A 105 18.29 -17.43 1.77
CA ARG A 105 17.94 -18.20 2.98
C ARG A 105 17.67 -17.33 4.20
N GLU A 106 17.78 -16.02 4.05
CA GLU A 106 17.63 -15.08 5.15
C GLU A 106 16.20 -14.58 5.27
N LYS A 107 15.81 -14.27 6.50
CA LYS A 107 14.52 -13.64 6.78
C LYS A 107 14.36 -12.35 5.98
N LYS A 108 13.13 -12.12 5.51
CA LYS A 108 12.72 -10.89 4.83
C LYS A 108 12.00 -10.04 5.83
N ILE A 109 12.40 -8.79 5.93
CA ILE A 109 11.83 -7.88 6.93
C ILE A 109 11.51 -6.57 6.24
N GLU A 110 10.34 -6.05 6.53
CA GLU A 110 10.01 -4.65 6.32
C GLU A 110 9.28 -4.12 7.55
N THR A 111 9.67 -2.93 8.01
CA THR A 111 9.03 -2.31 9.17
C THR A 111 8.58 -0.90 8.85
N TRP A 112 7.46 -0.50 9.45
CA TRP A 112 6.88 0.81 9.29
C TRP A 112 6.48 1.39 10.65
N THR A 113 6.48 2.72 10.73
CA THR A 113 5.72 3.45 11.76
C THR A 113 4.46 4.01 11.13
N ILE A 114 3.33 3.71 11.74
CA ILE A 114 2.02 4.25 11.42
C ILE A 114 1.74 5.36 12.41
N GLU A 115 1.55 6.57 11.91
CA GLU A 115 1.16 7.74 12.69
C GLU A 115 -0.29 8.07 12.40
N TYR A 116 -1.06 8.29 13.47
CA TYR A 116 -2.49 8.53 13.39
C TYR A 116 -2.82 9.85 14.08
N ILE A 117 -3.35 10.81 13.30
CA ILE A 117 -3.46 12.21 13.71
C ILE A 117 -4.91 12.66 13.56
N LYS A 118 -5.66 12.71 14.67
CA LYS A 118 -6.99 13.33 14.71
C LYS A 118 -6.87 14.85 14.87
N PRO A 119 -7.87 15.63 14.38
CA PRO A 119 -7.98 17.03 14.75
C PRO A 119 -8.01 17.20 16.27
N ASP A 120 -7.30 18.21 16.77
CA ASP A 120 -7.28 18.61 18.18
C ASP A 120 -6.93 17.51 19.18
N SER A 121 -6.20 16.47 18.75
CA SER A 121 -5.77 15.35 19.59
C SER A 121 -4.27 15.11 19.44
N GLU A 122 -3.68 14.46 20.44
CA GLU A 122 -2.31 13.99 20.34
C GLU A 122 -2.16 12.91 19.26
N LYS A 123 -0.99 12.90 18.61
CA LYS A 123 -0.62 11.88 17.63
C LYS A 123 -0.40 10.56 18.35
N THR A 124 -1.07 9.50 17.88
CA THR A 124 -0.76 8.13 18.32
C THR A 124 0.07 7.41 17.27
N THR A 125 0.88 6.45 17.69
CA THR A 125 1.78 5.71 16.79
C THR A 125 1.69 4.21 17.00
N CYS A 126 2.00 3.46 15.95
CA CYS A 126 2.10 2.02 15.98
C CYS A 126 3.22 1.57 15.05
N SER A 127 4.12 0.70 15.53
CA SER A 127 5.11 0.06 14.66
C SER A 127 4.52 -1.24 14.10
N ALA A 128 4.67 -1.45 12.80
CA ALA A 128 4.24 -2.66 12.11
C ALA A 128 5.44 -3.35 11.45
N THR A 129 5.38 -4.67 11.34
CA THR A 129 6.42 -5.51 10.73
C THR A 129 5.80 -6.53 9.79
N LEU A 130 6.26 -6.55 8.55
CA LEU A 130 6.14 -7.68 7.65
C LEU A 130 7.39 -8.55 7.83
N LEU A 131 7.19 -9.81 8.17
CA LEU A 131 8.27 -10.77 8.38
C LEU A 131 7.99 -12.02 7.55
N THR A 132 8.91 -12.38 6.66
CA THR A 132 8.89 -13.68 5.97
C THR A 132 10.07 -14.51 6.46
N LYS A 133 9.81 -15.72 6.98
CA LYS A 133 10.84 -16.63 7.53
C LYS A 133 10.56 -18.10 7.20
N PRO A 134 11.57 -19.00 7.22
CA PRO A 134 11.37 -20.41 6.92
C PRO A 134 10.41 -21.12 7.89
N ALA A 135 9.53 -21.99 7.40
CA ALA A 135 8.46 -22.67 8.16
C ALA A 135 8.93 -23.83 9.06
N GLY A 136 10.24 -24.09 9.14
CA GLY A 136 10.81 -25.32 9.71
C GLY A 136 12.07 -25.80 8.99
N GLY A 137 12.56 -25.02 8.03
CA GLY A 137 13.75 -25.26 7.21
C GLY A 137 13.56 -24.63 5.83
N ILE A 138 14.63 -24.40 5.08
CA ILE A 138 14.58 -23.70 3.77
C ILE A 138 13.77 -24.45 2.69
N PHE A 139 13.53 -25.74 2.89
CA PHE A 139 12.73 -26.58 1.97
C PHE A 139 11.27 -26.72 2.41
N ALA A 140 10.92 -26.29 3.63
CA ALA A 140 9.55 -26.34 4.16
C ALA A 140 8.68 -25.18 3.66
N GLY A 141 9.25 -24.30 2.82
CA GLY A 141 8.65 -23.04 2.41
C GLY A 141 8.81 -21.94 3.45
N TRP A 142 8.13 -20.84 3.19
CA TRP A 142 8.19 -19.63 4.01
C TRP A 142 6.84 -19.35 4.65
N LEU A 143 6.88 -18.76 5.84
CA LEU A 143 5.73 -18.19 6.52
C LEU A 143 5.89 -16.68 6.56
N THR A 144 4.84 -15.98 6.15
CA THR A 144 4.77 -14.52 6.22
C THR A 144 3.81 -14.08 7.33
N TYR A 145 4.21 -13.04 8.05
CA TYR A 145 3.49 -12.43 9.15
C TYR A 145 3.38 -10.93 8.88
N LEU A 146 2.25 -10.32 9.25
CA LEU A 146 2.09 -8.87 9.26
C LEU A 146 1.47 -8.44 10.58
N THR A 147 2.29 -7.99 11.52
CA THR A 147 1.84 -7.73 12.89
C THR A 147 2.37 -6.40 13.40
N PRO A 148 1.79 -5.86 14.49
CA PRO A 148 2.51 -4.90 15.30
C PRO A 148 3.90 -5.43 15.69
N GLU A 149 4.86 -4.54 15.83
CA GLU A 149 6.20 -4.91 16.29
C GLU A 149 6.12 -5.44 17.73
N LYS A 150 6.78 -6.56 18.00
CA LYS A 150 6.72 -7.22 19.31
C LYS A 150 7.24 -6.28 20.41
N GLY A 151 6.48 -6.18 21.50
CA GLY A 151 6.85 -5.33 22.65
C GLY A 151 6.55 -3.85 22.45
N THR A 152 5.87 -3.47 21.36
CA THR A 152 5.34 -2.12 21.17
C THR A 152 3.83 -2.11 21.48
N GLU A 153 3.38 -1.07 22.17
CA GLU A 153 1.96 -0.77 22.30
C GLU A 153 1.49 -0.10 21.00
N CYS A 154 0.36 -0.53 20.47
CA CYS A 154 -0.19 -0.06 19.20
C CYS A 154 -1.52 0.65 19.48
N ASP A 155 -1.46 1.95 19.72
CA ASP A 155 -2.63 2.79 20.04
C ASP A 155 -3.36 3.28 18.78
N VAL A 156 -2.83 2.96 17.61
CA VAL A 156 -3.49 3.20 16.33
C VAL A 156 -4.58 2.14 16.15
N PRO A 157 -5.82 2.52 15.79
CA PRO A 157 -6.90 1.57 15.52
C PRO A 157 -6.73 0.92 14.14
N VAL A 158 -5.63 0.16 13.98
CA VAL A 158 -5.26 -0.55 12.76
C VAL A 158 -5.56 -2.04 12.89
N LYS A 159 -6.13 -2.59 11.82
CA LYS A 159 -6.37 -4.02 11.63
C LYS A 159 -5.53 -4.53 10.47
N PHE A 160 -4.77 -5.60 10.70
CA PHE A 160 -3.99 -6.28 9.67
C PHE A 160 -4.78 -7.47 9.12
N ILE A 161 -4.92 -7.55 7.80
CA ILE A 161 -5.66 -8.60 7.09
C ILE A 161 -4.73 -9.20 6.03
N CYS A 162 -4.57 -10.52 6.04
CA CYS A 162 -3.68 -11.24 5.14
C CYS A 162 -4.50 -12.30 4.42
N ASP A 163 -4.60 -12.20 3.09
CA ASP A 163 -5.48 -13.00 2.24
C ASP A 163 -6.92 -13.09 2.78
N GLY A 164 -7.44 -11.93 3.20
CA GLY A 164 -8.81 -11.81 3.73
C GLY A 164 -8.98 -12.30 5.18
N ASN A 165 -7.94 -12.78 5.84
CA ASN A 165 -8.01 -13.31 7.20
C ASN A 165 -7.02 -12.62 8.16
N THR A 166 -7.52 -12.14 9.31
CA THR A 166 -6.65 -11.53 10.33
C THR A 166 -5.79 -12.54 11.07
N ALA A 167 -6.25 -13.78 11.20
CA ALA A 167 -5.48 -14.82 11.88
C ALA A 167 -4.21 -15.19 11.09
N HIS A 168 -4.28 -15.18 9.75
CA HIS A 168 -3.13 -15.44 8.88
C HIS A 168 -1.98 -14.46 9.16
N CYS A 169 -2.30 -13.18 9.37
CA CYS A 169 -1.28 -12.17 9.69
C CYS A 169 -0.51 -12.47 10.98
N ARG A 170 -1.21 -12.95 12.02
CA ARG A 170 -0.66 -13.16 13.36
C ARG A 170 0.05 -14.51 13.49
N ASP A 171 -0.60 -15.56 13.01
CA ASP A 171 -0.15 -16.94 13.20
C ASP A 171 0.85 -17.36 12.13
N GLY A 172 0.95 -16.57 11.06
CA GLY A 172 1.74 -16.84 9.88
C GLY A 172 0.96 -17.71 8.90
N PHE A 173 1.14 -17.45 7.62
CA PHE A 173 0.58 -18.25 6.54
C PHE A 173 1.66 -18.54 5.50
N SER A 174 1.45 -19.59 4.69
CA SER A 174 2.40 -19.96 3.64
C SER A 174 2.56 -18.84 2.63
N SER A 175 3.77 -18.32 2.50
CA SER A 175 4.10 -17.27 1.54
C SER A 175 3.83 -17.75 0.12
N HIS A 176 3.20 -16.90 -0.68
CA HIS A 176 2.96 -17.18 -2.09
C HIS A 176 2.93 -15.88 -2.89
N ASP A 177 3.18 -16.04 -4.19
CA ASP A 177 3.07 -14.96 -5.15
C ASP A 177 1.69 -14.33 -5.15
N GLY A 178 1.67 -13.01 -5.08
CA GLY A 178 0.45 -12.22 -5.07
C GLY A 178 -0.35 -12.31 -3.79
N ALA A 179 0.25 -12.72 -2.65
CA ALA A 179 -0.43 -12.62 -1.35
C ALA A 179 -0.92 -11.18 -1.10
N GLN A 180 -2.08 -11.07 -0.50
CA GLN A 180 -2.78 -9.80 -0.28
C GLN A 180 -2.60 -9.37 1.17
N PHE A 181 -1.99 -8.20 1.36
CA PHE A 181 -1.82 -7.58 2.67
C PHE A 181 -2.64 -6.32 2.76
N THR A 182 -3.38 -6.14 3.84
CA THR A 182 -4.16 -4.93 4.09
C THR A 182 -3.91 -4.40 5.49
N MET A 183 -3.52 -3.13 5.57
CA MET A 183 -3.62 -2.31 6.78
C MET A 183 -4.90 -1.48 6.69
N GLU A 184 -5.90 -1.86 7.48
CA GLU A 184 -7.17 -1.14 7.56
C GLU A 184 -7.22 -0.30 8.84
N ILE A 185 -7.27 1.02 8.70
CA ILE A 185 -7.24 1.96 9.81
C ILE A 185 -8.64 2.54 10.00
N THR A 186 -9.24 2.36 11.17
CA THR A 186 -10.63 2.71 11.44
C THR A 186 -10.77 3.68 12.59
N ASN A 187 -11.48 4.80 12.41
CA ASN A 187 -12.04 5.64 13.48
C ASN A 187 -12.94 6.75 12.88
#